data_AF-A0A7D7LTH7-F1
#
_entry.id   AF-A0A7D7LTH7-F1
#
_cell.length_a   1.000
_cell.length_b   1.000
_cell.length_c   1.000
_cell.angle_alpha   90.00
_cell.angle_beta   90.00
_cell.angle_gamma   90.00
#
_symmetry.space_group_name_H-M   'P 1'
#
loop_
_entity.id
_entity.type
_entity.pdbx_description
1 polymer ?
#
loop_
_entity_poly.entity_id
_entity_poly.type
_entity_poly.pdbx_seq_one_letter_code
_entity_poly.pdbx_strand_id
1 'polypeptide(L)'
;MTRTRESSREAHTRADRKNQTRQALLDTTRSLVGERSFGSISLREVARGAGIVPTAFYRHFASMEDLGVTLVEDSMRVLRRALREGRRDLAARDAMPTAKNSLDILLRHVRENESQFRFLVREQHGGIAEIRRAIDTELRLFSKELAIDLARIPDLARWESDDLELAAELIVTIMLTAVADLLDGEYRGRGAEQEIVERTERRLVMVFLGMSQWRPSER
;
A
#
# COMPACT_ATOMS: atom_id res chain seq x y z
N MET A 1 40.42 4.39 30.08
CA MET A 1 39.02 4.62 29.66
C MET A 1 38.85 4.99 28.17
N THR A 2 39.92 5.06 27.37
CA THR A 2 39.87 5.56 25.97
C THR A 2 39.46 4.48 24.94
N ARG A 3 39.81 3.21 25.17
CA ARG A 3 39.59 2.09 24.22
C ARG A 3 38.12 1.72 23.99
N THR A 4 37.26 1.96 24.97
CA THR A 4 35.82 1.63 24.89
C THR A 4 35.03 2.63 24.03
N ARG A 5 35.49 3.88 23.90
CA ARG A 5 34.81 4.92 23.08
C ARG A 5 35.13 4.80 21.58
N GLU A 6 36.33 4.33 21.22
CA GLU A 6 36.74 4.08 19.82
C GLU A 6 36.02 2.87 19.21
N SER A 7 35.98 1.74 19.94
CA SER A 7 35.28 0.53 19.47
C SER A 7 33.78 0.77 19.24
N SER A 8 33.13 1.56 20.10
CA SER A 8 31.73 1.94 19.89
C SER A 8 31.55 2.85 18.67
N ARG A 9 32.45 3.81 18.40
CA ARG A 9 32.38 4.67 17.20
C ARG A 9 32.63 3.91 15.90
N GLU A 10 33.54 2.94 15.89
CA GLU A 10 33.77 2.07 14.72
C GLU A 10 32.60 1.11 14.45
N ALA A 11 31.95 0.61 15.50
CA ALA A 11 30.75 -0.21 15.37
C ALA A 11 29.56 0.61 14.81
N HIS A 12 29.38 1.85 15.27
CA HIS A 12 28.35 2.76 14.74
C HIS A 12 28.61 3.06 13.26
N THR A 13 29.83 3.43 12.87
CA THR A 13 30.15 3.74 11.46
C THR A 13 29.99 2.54 10.51
N ARG A 14 30.22 1.30 10.98
CA ARG A 14 29.96 0.10 10.17
C ARG A 14 28.46 -0.19 10.03
N ALA A 15 27.69 -0.03 11.11
CA ALA A 15 26.23 -0.19 11.09
C ALA A 15 25.58 0.88 10.20
N ASP A 16 26.03 2.13 10.30
CA ASP A 16 25.54 3.25 9.49
C ASP A 16 25.81 3.02 8.00
N ARG A 17 27.03 2.59 7.65
CA ARG A 17 27.35 2.21 6.26
C ARG A 17 26.51 1.04 5.77
N LYS A 18 26.28 0.03 6.61
CA LYS A 18 25.41 -1.12 6.25
C LYS A 18 23.98 -0.67 5.97
N ASN A 19 23.44 0.22 6.79
CA ASN A 19 22.10 0.78 6.61
C ASN A 19 22.04 1.68 5.37
N GLN A 20 23.07 2.50 5.13
CA GLN A 20 23.16 3.35 3.94
C GLN A 20 23.16 2.53 2.65
N THR A 21 23.95 1.45 2.59
CA THR A 21 23.94 0.56 1.41
C THR A 21 22.62 -0.17 1.26
N ARG A 22 21.99 -0.63 2.35
CA ARG A 22 20.65 -1.24 2.30
C ARG A 22 19.63 -0.25 1.73
N GLN A 23 19.67 1.00 2.16
CA GLN A 23 18.79 2.05 1.66
C GLN A 23 19.06 2.35 0.18
N ALA A 24 20.33 2.44 -0.23
CA ALA A 24 20.69 2.66 -1.64
C ALA A 24 20.17 1.56 -2.57
N LEU A 25 20.16 0.30 -2.12
CA LEU A 25 19.54 -0.81 -2.86
C LEU A 25 18.02 -0.62 -3.01
N LEU A 26 17.32 -0.25 -1.92
CA LEU A 26 15.87 0.01 -1.96
C LEU A 26 15.53 1.22 -2.85
N ASP A 27 16.27 2.31 -2.73
CA ASP A 27 16.06 3.53 -3.51
C ASP A 27 16.32 3.29 -5.01
N THR A 28 17.40 2.56 -5.33
CA THR A 28 17.70 2.15 -6.70
C THR A 28 16.56 1.32 -7.27
N THR A 29 16.11 0.29 -6.55
CA THR A 29 15.01 -0.55 -7.00
C THR A 29 13.71 0.24 -7.13
N ARG A 30 13.42 1.16 -6.20
CA ARG A 30 12.23 2.03 -6.26
C ARG A 30 12.20 2.87 -7.54
N SER A 31 13.34 3.43 -7.95
CA SER A 31 13.43 4.14 -9.23
C SER A 31 13.19 3.21 -10.42
N LEU A 32 13.79 2.01 -10.41
CA LEU A 32 13.65 1.06 -11.52
C LEU A 32 12.22 0.53 -11.69
N VAL A 33 11.49 0.26 -10.59
CA VAL A 33 10.11 -0.24 -10.66
C VAL A 33 9.10 0.83 -11.07
N GLY A 34 9.47 2.11 -11.02
CA GLY A 34 8.65 3.20 -11.55
C GLY A 34 8.40 3.03 -13.05
N GLU A 35 9.37 2.49 -13.78
CA GLU A 35 9.36 2.40 -15.24
C GLU A 35 8.90 1.02 -15.76
N ARG A 36 9.21 -0.07 -15.05
CA ARG A 36 8.97 -1.45 -15.51
C ARG A 36 8.62 -2.42 -14.38
N SER A 37 8.15 -3.62 -14.71
CA SER A 37 7.82 -4.65 -13.71
C SER A 37 9.06 -5.14 -12.97
N PHE A 38 8.90 -5.47 -11.69
CA PHE A 38 9.97 -5.96 -10.83
C PHE A 38 10.68 -7.18 -11.42
N GLY A 39 9.92 -8.11 -12.02
CA GLY A 39 10.47 -9.33 -12.61
C GLY A 39 11.44 -9.11 -13.78
N SER A 40 11.46 -7.91 -14.35
CA SER A 40 12.42 -7.52 -15.40
C SER A 40 13.73 -6.93 -14.87
N ILE A 41 13.82 -6.66 -13.56
CA ILE A 41 14.98 -6.03 -12.92
C ILE A 41 15.99 -7.10 -12.52
N SER A 42 17.25 -6.91 -12.93
CA SER A 42 18.32 -7.83 -12.54
C SER A 42 19.06 -7.36 -11.28
N LEU A 43 19.51 -8.31 -10.45
CA LEU A 43 20.36 -8.03 -9.28
C LEU A 43 21.59 -7.19 -9.63
N ARG A 44 22.23 -7.48 -10.77
CA ARG A 44 23.43 -6.73 -11.23
C ARG A 44 23.12 -5.26 -11.47
N GLU A 45 21.93 -4.96 -11.97
CA GLU A 45 21.50 -3.59 -12.23
C GLU A 45 21.22 -2.83 -10.94
N VAL A 46 20.53 -3.46 -9.99
CA VAL A 46 20.30 -2.91 -8.65
C VAL A 46 21.63 -2.67 -7.94
N ALA A 47 22.52 -3.66 -7.93
CA ALA A 47 23.84 -3.54 -7.30
C ALA A 47 24.67 -2.39 -7.90
N ARG A 48 24.65 -2.26 -9.23
CA ARG A 48 25.34 -1.17 -9.94
C ARG A 48 24.77 0.20 -9.56
N GLY A 49 23.45 0.35 -9.55
CA GLY A 49 22.79 1.60 -9.16
C GLY A 49 23.06 1.99 -7.70
N ALA A 50 23.16 0.99 -6.82
CA ALA A 50 23.53 1.19 -5.41
C ALA A 50 25.04 1.35 -5.16
N GLY A 51 25.88 1.30 -6.20
CA GLY A 51 27.33 1.50 -6.10
C GLY A 51 28.09 0.33 -5.45
N ILE A 52 27.58 -0.89 -5.51
CA ILE A 52 28.21 -2.09 -4.94
C ILE A 52 28.47 -3.18 -5.98
N VAL A 53 29.41 -4.07 -5.67
CA VAL A 53 29.61 -5.29 -6.46
C VAL A 53 28.43 -6.26 -6.27
N PRO A 54 28.01 -7.03 -7.30
CA PRO A 54 26.84 -7.91 -7.19
C PRO A 54 26.88 -8.90 -6.01
N THR A 55 28.05 -9.42 -5.66
CA THR A 55 28.20 -10.36 -4.54
C THR A 55 27.95 -9.72 -3.17
N ALA A 56 28.11 -8.39 -3.04
CA ALA A 56 27.84 -7.67 -1.80
C ALA A 56 26.34 -7.51 -1.53
N PHE A 57 25.48 -7.68 -2.54
CA PHE A 57 24.01 -7.68 -2.39
C PHE A 57 23.54 -8.64 -1.29
N TYR A 58 24.09 -9.86 -1.27
CA TYR A 58 23.70 -10.91 -0.34
C TYR A 58 24.02 -10.62 1.12
N ARG A 59 24.76 -9.55 1.42
CA ARG A 59 24.95 -9.05 2.79
C ARG A 59 23.75 -8.28 3.32
N HIS A 60 22.84 -7.87 2.44
CA HIS A 60 21.69 -7.03 2.74
C HIS A 60 20.35 -7.73 2.48
N PHE A 61 20.26 -8.54 1.43
CA PHE A 61 19.04 -9.27 1.06
C PHE A 61 19.38 -10.70 0.65
N ALA A 62 18.54 -11.66 1.03
CA ALA A 62 18.77 -13.06 0.69
C ALA A 62 18.58 -13.34 -0.80
N SER A 63 17.68 -12.59 -1.45
CA SER A 63 17.38 -12.71 -2.87
C SER A 63 16.76 -11.41 -3.43
N MET A 64 16.46 -11.39 -4.74
CA MET A 64 15.70 -10.29 -5.34
C MET A 64 14.27 -10.26 -4.81
N GLU A 65 13.66 -11.41 -4.55
CA GLU A 65 12.32 -11.52 -4.00
C GLU A 65 12.27 -10.94 -2.57
N ASP A 66 13.28 -11.18 -1.73
CA ASP A 66 13.40 -10.58 -0.39
C ASP A 66 13.49 -9.05 -0.43
N LEU A 67 14.25 -8.51 -1.39
CA LEU A 67 14.27 -7.07 -1.67
C LEU A 67 12.88 -6.57 -2.11
N GLY A 68 12.20 -7.30 -2.99
CA GLY A 68 10.87 -6.96 -3.48
C GLY A 68 9.82 -6.95 -2.37
N VAL A 69 9.83 -7.96 -1.49
CA VAL A 69 8.97 -8.02 -0.31
C VAL A 69 9.23 -6.84 0.63
N THR A 70 10.50 -6.51 0.89
CA THR A 70 10.83 -5.32 1.71
C THR A 70 10.30 -4.03 1.07
N LEU A 71 10.37 -3.91 -0.25
CA LEU A 71 9.84 -2.77 -0.98
C LEU A 71 8.30 -2.70 -0.90
N VAL A 72 7.60 -3.85 -0.97
CA VAL A 72 6.15 -3.93 -0.73
C VAL A 72 5.82 -3.44 0.66
N GLU A 73 6.53 -3.88 1.69
CA GLU A 73 6.28 -3.45 3.07
C GLU A 73 6.43 -1.93 3.24
N ASP A 74 7.44 -1.33 2.59
CA ASP A 74 7.63 0.12 2.56
C ASP A 74 6.45 0.84 1.90
N SER A 75 6.02 0.38 0.73
CA SER A 75 4.88 0.97 0.01
C SER A 75 3.56 0.77 0.76
N MET A 76 3.36 -0.40 1.38
CA MET A 76 2.19 -0.69 2.21
C MET A 76 2.16 0.16 3.49
N ARG A 77 3.31 0.55 4.04
CA ARG A 77 3.36 1.54 5.14
C ARG A 77 2.82 2.90 4.73
N VAL A 78 3.06 3.34 3.49
CA VAL A 78 2.50 4.59 2.96
C VAL A 78 0.99 4.46 2.76
N LEU A 79 0.53 3.39 2.11
CA LEU A 79 -0.91 3.11 1.96
C LEU A 79 -1.62 3.05 3.32
N ARG A 80 -1.00 2.42 4.34
CA ARG A 80 -1.53 2.38 5.71
C ARG A 80 -1.78 3.75 6.29
N ARG A 81 -0.83 4.68 6.10
CA ARG A 81 -0.96 6.05 6.62
C ARG A 81 -2.10 6.78 5.91
N ALA A 82 -2.16 6.67 4.59
CA ALA A 82 -3.23 7.26 3.77
C ALA A 82 -4.62 6.79 4.22
N LEU A 83 -4.80 5.47 4.34
CA LEU A 83 -6.07 4.89 4.75
C LEU A 83 -6.41 5.21 6.20
N ARG A 84 -5.44 5.23 7.13
CA ARG A 84 -5.68 5.62 8.54
C ARG A 84 -6.10 7.08 8.67
N GLU A 85 -5.53 7.96 7.85
CA GLU A 85 -5.92 9.37 7.80
C GLU A 85 -7.36 9.51 7.31
N GLY A 86 -7.73 8.81 6.22
CA GLY A 86 -9.12 8.78 5.74
C GLY A 86 -10.12 8.26 6.77
N ARG A 87 -9.75 7.21 7.51
CA ARG A 87 -10.61 6.57 8.52
C ARG A 87 -10.83 7.41 9.78
N ARG A 88 -9.95 8.36 10.13
CA ARG A 88 -10.16 9.22 11.30
C ARG A 88 -11.43 10.06 11.18
N ASP A 89 -11.86 10.34 9.95
CA ASP A 89 -13.12 11.04 9.71
C ASP A 89 -14.35 10.11 9.79
N LEU A 90 -14.18 8.77 9.69
CA LEU A 90 -15.30 7.78 9.73
C LEU A 90 -15.88 7.65 11.12
N ALA A 91 -15.02 7.78 12.12
CA ALA A 91 -15.44 7.76 13.51
C ALA A 91 -16.12 9.06 13.95
N ALA A 92 -16.11 10.13 13.13
CA ALA A 92 -16.52 11.46 13.54
C ALA A 92 -17.87 11.94 12.96
N ARG A 93 -18.41 11.30 11.91
CA ARG A 93 -19.62 11.75 11.15
C ARG A 93 -20.40 10.59 10.49
N ASP A 94 -21.55 10.92 9.88
CA ASP A 94 -22.32 10.03 8.99
C ASP A 94 -21.41 9.27 8.00
N ALA A 95 -21.74 8.01 7.68
CA ALA A 95 -20.87 7.13 6.88
C ALA A 95 -20.57 7.65 5.45
N MET A 96 -21.53 8.35 4.83
CA MET A 96 -21.43 8.76 3.41
C MET A 96 -20.54 9.98 3.14
N PRO A 97 -20.66 11.12 3.87
CA PRO A 97 -19.69 12.22 3.77
C PRO A 97 -18.24 11.78 3.96
N THR A 98 -18.05 10.69 4.70
CA THR A 98 -16.73 10.21 5.01
C THR A 98 -16.10 9.34 3.93
N ALA A 99 -16.88 8.54 3.21
CA ALA A 99 -16.36 7.74 2.10
C ALA A 99 -15.69 8.62 1.03
N LYS A 100 -16.31 9.78 0.75
CA LYS A 100 -15.76 10.81 -0.14
C LYS A 100 -14.45 11.41 0.38
N ASN A 101 -14.42 11.83 1.63
CA ASN A 101 -13.22 12.41 2.24
C ASN A 101 -12.06 11.38 2.30
N SER A 102 -12.37 10.12 2.61
CA SER A 102 -11.40 9.02 2.58
C SER A 102 -10.81 8.82 1.19
N LEU A 103 -11.64 8.91 0.15
CA LEU A 103 -11.20 8.85 -1.24
C LEU A 103 -10.29 10.04 -1.58
N ASP A 104 -10.67 11.28 -1.23
CA ASP A 104 -9.84 12.47 -1.47
C ASP A 104 -8.47 12.39 -0.77
N ILE A 105 -8.44 11.89 0.47
CA ILE A 105 -7.21 11.64 1.22
C ILE A 105 -6.36 10.58 0.51
N LEU A 106 -6.94 9.45 0.14
CA LEU A 106 -6.23 8.39 -0.57
C LEU A 106 -5.61 8.92 -1.88
N LEU A 107 -6.39 9.63 -2.69
CA LEU A 107 -5.92 10.17 -3.97
C LEU A 107 -4.79 11.18 -3.79
N ARG A 108 -4.82 12.01 -2.73
CA ARG A 108 -3.71 12.91 -2.40
C ARG A 108 -2.42 12.13 -2.13
N HIS A 109 -2.50 11.09 -1.30
CA HIS A 109 -1.34 10.24 -0.98
C HIS A 109 -0.82 9.50 -2.22
N VAL A 110 -1.71 9.07 -3.12
CA VAL A 110 -1.34 8.47 -4.41
C VAL A 110 -0.56 9.46 -5.27
N ARG A 111 -1.02 10.72 -5.37
CA ARG A 111 -0.30 11.77 -6.11
C ARG A 111 1.08 12.07 -5.51
N GLU A 112 1.19 12.09 -4.19
CA GLU A 112 2.45 12.34 -3.49
C GLU A 112 3.45 11.18 -3.59
N ASN A 113 2.97 9.95 -3.81
CA ASN A 113 3.79 8.73 -3.77
C ASN A 113 3.56 7.83 -4.99
N GLU A 114 3.32 8.44 -6.17
CA GLU A 114 2.83 7.76 -7.38
C GLU A 114 3.61 6.49 -7.73
N SER A 115 4.94 6.54 -7.68
CA SER A 115 5.80 5.40 -8.02
C SER A 115 5.60 4.19 -7.11
N GLN A 116 5.34 4.42 -5.82
CA GLN A 116 5.11 3.35 -4.84
C GLN A 116 3.75 2.68 -5.07
N PHE A 117 2.71 3.47 -5.32
CA PHE A 117 1.38 2.92 -5.63
C PHE A 117 1.37 2.22 -6.99
N ARG A 118 2.06 2.77 -7.99
CA ARG A 118 2.23 2.14 -9.32
C ARG A 118 2.91 0.79 -9.20
N PHE A 119 3.93 0.68 -8.36
CA PHE A 119 4.58 -0.60 -8.04
C PHE A 119 3.59 -1.60 -7.43
N LEU A 120 2.83 -1.21 -6.40
CA LEU A 120 1.84 -2.08 -5.77
C LEU A 120 0.76 -2.56 -6.76
N VAL A 121 0.17 -1.65 -7.53
CA VAL A 121 -0.88 -1.95 -8.51
C VAL A 121 -0.37 -2.87 -9.62
N ARG A 122 0.89 -2.71 -10.05
CA ARG A 122 1.48 -3.55 -11.09
C ARG A 122 1.79 -4.96 -10.57
N GLU A 123 2.41 -5.05 -9.40
CA GLU A 123 2.90 -6.33 -8.88
C GLU A 123 1.84 -7.15 -8.13
N GLN A 124 0.67 -6.58 -7.80
CA GLN A 124 -0.47 -7.36 -7.29
C GLN A 124 -0.89 -8.47 -8.28
N HIS A 125 -0.72 -8.25 -9.58
CA HIS A 125 -0.95 -9.23 -10.64
C HIS A 125 0.37 -9.70 -11.30
N GLY A 126 1.51 -9.43 -10.64
CA GLY A 126 2.84 -9.74 -11.14
C GLY A 126 3.20 -11.22 -11.07
N GLY A 127 4.29 -11.58 -11.77
CA GLY A 127 4.75 -12.96 -11.89
C GLY A 127 5.42 -13.55 -10.64
N ILE A 128 5.89 -12.71 -9.70
CA ILE A 128 6.63 -13.16 -8.52
C ILE A 128 5.67 -13.44 -7.37
N ALA A 129 5.58 -14.72 -6.98
CA ALA A 129 4.59 -15.19 -6.03
C ALA A 129 4.81 -14.64 -4.60
N GLU A 130 6.05 -14.40 -4.20
CA GLU A 130 6.43 -13.84 -2.90
C GLU A 130 5.90 -12.41 -2.75
N ILE A 131 6.11 -11.58 -3.78
CA ILE A 131 5.66 -10.19 -3.83
C ILE A 131 4.13 -10.13 -3.82
N ARG A 132 3.48 -10.92 -4.68
CA ARG A 132 2.01 -11.01 -4.71
C ARG A 132 1.43 -11.44 -3.35
N ARG A 133 1.99 -12.48 -2.73
CA ARG A 133 1.56 -12.94 -1.39
C ARG A 133 1.74 -11.87 -0.31
N ALA A 134 2.83 -11.10 -0.36
CA ALA A 134 3.05 -10.00 0.55
C ALA A 134 1.96 -8.92 0.38
N ILE A 135 1.67 -8.53 -0.86
CA ILE A 135 0.59 -7.57 -1.18
C ILE A 135 -0.77 -8.09 -0.68
N ASP A 136 -1.15 -9.32 -1.04
CA ASP A 136 -2.43 -9.93 -0.66
C ASP A 136 -2.61 -10.00 0.86
N THR A 137 -1.54 -10.32 1.59
CA THR A 137 -1.57 -10.41 3.04
C THR A 137 -1.87 -9.04 3.66
N GLU A 138 -1.24 -8.00 3.14
CA GLU A 138 -1.42 -6.65 3.64
C GLU A 138 -2.80 -6.09 3.29
N LEU A 139 -3.32 -6.38 2.09
CA LEU A 139 -4.69 -6.04 1.69
C LEU A 139 -5.75 -6.73 2.56
N ARG A 140 -5.57 -8.01 2.89
CA ARG A 140 -6.47 -8.71 3.83
C ARG A 140 -6.43 -8.08 5.22
N LEU A 141 -5.25 -7.71 5.72
CA LEU A 141 -5.13 -7.02 7.00
C LEU A 141 -5.85 -5.67 6.99
N PHE A 142 -5.81 -4.95 5.87
CA PHE A 142 -6.57 -3.71 5.70
C PHE A 142 -8.08 -3.91 5.75
N SER A 143 -8.60 -4.89 5.03
CA SER A 143 -10.03 -5.21 5.08
C SER A 143 -10.48 -5.53 6.51
N LYS A 144 -9.68 -6.30 7.26
CA LYS A 144 -9.97 -6.60 8.67
C LYS A 144 -9.94 -5.36 9.57
N GLU A 145 -8.93 -4.50 9.42
CA GLU A 145 -8.89 -3.23 10.16
C GLU A 145 -10.11 -2.35 9.83
N LEU A 146 -10.51 -2.28 8.56
CA LEU A 146 -11.67 -1.51 8.14
C LEU A 146 -12.98 -2.10 8.69
N ALA A 147 -13.14 -3.43 8.70
CA ALA A 147 -14.31 -4.08 9.30
C ALA A 147 -14.46 -3.73 10.79
N ILE A 148 -13.35 -3.68 11.54
CA ILE A 148 -13.34 -3.23 12.94
C ILE A 148 -13.80 -1.77 13.06
N ASP A 149 -13.37 -0.90 12.14
CA ASP A 149 -13.77 0.49 12.14
C ASP A 149 -15.25 0.67 11.73
N LEU A 150 -15.76 -0.13 10.79
CA LEU A 150 -17.18 -0.17 10.45
C LEU A 150 -18.03 -0.63 11.64
N ALA A 151 -17.59 -1.63 12.40
CA ALA A 151 -18.30 -2.11 13.59
C ALA A 151 -18.47 -1.04 14.69
N ARG A 152 -17.64 0.02 14.67
CA ARG A 152 -17.74 1.15 15.61
C ARG A 152 -18.77 2.19 15.20
N ILE A 153 -19.28 2.13 13.97
CA ILE A 153 -20.33 3.03 13.50
C ILE A 153 -21.65 2.56 14.10
N PRO A 154 -22.40 3.40 14.85
CA PRO A 154 -23.61 2.97 15.57
C PRO A 154 -24.63 2.24 14.69
N ASP A 155 -24.85 2.72 13.46
CA ASP A 155 -25.82 2.11 12.53
C ASP A 155 -25.38 0.73 11.99
N LEU A 156 -24.08 0.46 12.03
CA LEU A 156 -23.46 -0.78 11.55
C LEU A 156 -23.10 -1.73 12.71
N ALA A 157 -23.16 -1.29 13.97
CA ALA A 157 -22.81 -2.11 15.13
C ALA A 157 -23.70 -3.36 15.29
N ARG A 158 -24.87 -3.38 14.65
CA ARG A 158 -25.81 -4.53 14.63
C ARG A 158 -25.45 -5.63 13.63
N TRP A 159 -24.44 -5.41 12.80
CA TRP A 159 -24.04 -6.35 11.76
C TRP A 159 -23.22 -7.50 12.32
N GLU A 160 -23.31 -8.66 11.67
CA GLU A 160 -22.40 -9.75 11.94
C GLU A 160 -20.98 -9.42 11.46
N SER A 161 -19.97 -9.96 12.15
CA SER A 161 -18.57 -9.72 11.81
C SER A 161 -18.24 -10.16 10.38
N ASP A 162 -18.81 -11.28 9.94
CA ASP A 162 -18.57 -11.85 8.60
C ASP A 162 -19.14 -10.91 7.51
N ASP A 163 -20.33 -10.35 7.72
CA ASP A 163 -20.94 -9.39 6.78
C ASP A 163 -20.16 -8.06 6.72
N LEU A 164 -19.61 -7.60 7.86
CA LEU A 164 -18.75 -6.41 7.89
C LEU A 164 -17.40 -6.66 7.18
N GLU A 165 -16.84 -7.85 7.28
CA GLU A 165 -15.61 -8.24 6.56
C GLU A 165 -15.88 -8.24 5.04
N LEU A 166 -17.00 -8.79 4.59
CA LEU A 166 -17.41 -8.74 3.17
C LEU A 166 -17.59 -7.30 2.67
N ALA A 167 -18.26 -6.44 3.45
CA ALA A 167 -18.42 -5.04 3.10
C ALA A 167 -17.07 -4.31 3.02
N ALA A 168 -16.17 -4.56 3.98
CA ALA A 168 -14.84 -3.98 4.00
C ALA A 168 -14.00 -4.44 2.79
N GLU A 169 -14.06 -5.72 2.43
CA GLU A 169 -13.40 -6.24 1.22
C GLU A 169 -13.90 -5.54 -0.04
N LEU A 170 -15.22 -5.38 -0.20
CA LEU A 170 -15.80 -4.64 -1.34
C LEU A 170 -15.31 -3.20 -1.41
N ILE A 171 -15.29 -2.49 -0.27
CA ILE A 171 -14.80 -1.11 -0.20
C ILE A 171 -13.32 -1.05 -0.59
N VAL A 172 -12.48 -1.94 -0.04
CA VAL A 172 -11.05 -2.00 -0.37
C VAL A 172 -10.83 -2.29 -1.85
N THR A 173 -11.57 -3.23 -2.43
CA THR A 173 -11.52 -3.52 -3.87
C THR A 173 -11.88 -2.30 -4.71
N ILE A 174 -12.98 -1.60 -4.38
CA ILE A 174 -13.40 -0.38 -5.09
C ILE A 174 -12.30 0.69 -5.04
N MET A 175 -11.70 0.90 -3.87
CA MET A 175 -10.63 1.89 -3.68
C MET A 175 -9.37 1.50 -4.46
N LEU A 176 -8.96 0.23 -4.45
CA LEU A 176 -7.81 -0.24 -5.21
C LEU A 176 -7.99 -0.08 -6.72
N THR A 177 -9.19 -0.38 -7.23
CA THR A 177 -9.51 -0.13 -8.65
C THR A 177 -9.45 1.36 -8.96
N ALA A 178 -9.96 2.24 -8.10
CA ALA A 178 -9.87 3.69 -8.30
C ALA A 178 -8.41 4.18 -8.36
N VAL A 179 -7.53 3.64 -7.50
CA VAL A 179 -6.09 3.94 -7.53
C VAL A 179 -5.45 3.42 -8.83
N ALA A 180 -5.79 2.22 -9.27
CA ALA A 180 -5.29 1.66 -10.52
C ALA A 180 -5.71 2.50 -11.72
N ASP A 181 -7.00 2.86 -11.82
CA ASP A 181 -7.57 3.68 -12.88
C ASP A 181 -6.90 5.08 -12.92
N LEU A 182 -6.62 5.67 -11.74
CA LEU A 182 -5.93 6.97 -11.65
C LEU A 182 -4.49 6.90 -12.14
N LEU A 183 -3.79 5.81 -11.83
CA LEU A 183 -2.39 5.62 -12.21
C LEU A 183 -2.23 5.19 -13.66
N ASP A 184 -3.31 4.70 -14.27
CA ASP A 184 -3.31 4.35 -15.67
C ASP A 184 -3.20 5.61 -16.54
N GLY A 185 -2.18 5.64 -17.40
CA GLY A 185 -1.80 6.82 -18.16
C GLY A 185 -2.76 7.16 -19.30
N GLU A 186 -3.70 6.26 -19.61
CA GLU A 186 -4.72 6.44 -20.64
C GLU A 186 -5.78 7.50 -20.26
N TYR A 187 -5.89 7.85 -18.98
CA TYR A 187 -6.84 8.84 -18.45
C TYR A 187 -6.20 10.21 -18.13
N ARG A 188 -5.23 10.65 -18.92
CA ARG A 188 -4.57 11.95 -18.72
C ARG A 188 -5.45 13.12 -19.19
N GLY A 189 -6.31 13.60 -18.29
CA GLY A 189 -7.04 14.86 -18.40
C GLY A 189 -7.86 15.12 -17.14
N ARG A 190 -8.05 16.40 -16.74
CA ARG A 190 -8.80 16.75 -15.52
C ARG A 190 -10.22 16.14 -15.50
N GLY A 191 -10.84 15.95 -16.66
CA GLY A 191 -12.15 15.33 -16.78
C GLY A 191 -12.17 13.82 -16.48
N ALA A 192 -11.10 13.10 -16.79
CA ALA A 192 -11.02 11.66 -16.57
C ALA A 192 -10.78 11.31 -15.09
N GLU A 193 -9.93 12.09 -14.41
CA GLU A 193 -9.76 11.96 -12.96
C GLU A 193 -11.06 12.23 -12.21
N GLN A 194 -11.78 13.30 -12.59
CA GLN A 194 -13.09 13.61 -12.00
C GLN A 194 -14.11 12.49 -12.26
N GLU A 195 -14.12 11.90 -13.45
CA GLU A 195 -14.98 10.77 -13.78
C GLU A 195 -14.67 9.53 -12.92
N ILE A 196 -13.38 9.23 -12.68
CA ILE A 196 -12.95 8.14 -11.79
C ILE A 196 -13.44 8.39 -10.37
N VAL A 197 -13.28 9.62 -9.86
CA VAL A 197 -13.76 10.01 -8.53
C VAL A 197 -15.27 9.85 -8.42
N GLU A 198 -16.04 10.44 -9.35
CA GLU A 198 -17.51 10.37 -9.34
C GLU A 198 -18.01 8.92 -9.45
N ARG A 199 -17.37 8.10 -10.29
CA ARG A 199 -17.71 6.68 -10.42
C ARG A 199 -17.42 5.91 -9.13
N THR A 200 -16.28 6.20 -8.48
CA THR A 200 -15.88 5.57 -7.23
C THR A 200 -16.83 5.96 -6.10
N GLU A 201 -17.19 7.25 -5.99
CA GLU A 201 -18.19 7.73 -5.04
C GLU A 201 -19.53 7.00 -5.22
N ARG A 202 -20.02 6.88 -6.46
CA ARG A 202 -21.28 6.15 -6.74
C ARG A 202 -21.18 4.67 -6.35
N ARG A 203 -20.05 4.01 -6.59
CA ARG A 203 -19.80 2.61 -6.17
C ARG A 203 -19.86 2.48 -4.65
N LEU A 204 -19.20 3.37 -3.92
CA LEU A 204 -19.23 3.39 -2.46
C LEU A 204 -20.65 3.65 -1.94
N VAL A 205 -21.39 4.59 -2.54
CA VAL A 205 -22.80 4.83 -2.21
C VAL A 205 -23.64 3.57 -2.36
N MET A 206 -23.48 2.84 -3.47
CA MET A 206 -24.18 1.58 -3.71
C MET A 206 -23.85 0.52 -2.65
N VAL A 207 -22.60 0.44 -2.19
CA VAL A 207 -22.21 -0.45 -1.08
C VAL A 207 -22.92 -0.05 0.20
N PHE A 208 -22.86 1.21 0.63
CA PHE A 208 -23.52 1.65 1.87
C PHE A 208 -25.06 1.55 1.81
N LEU A 209 -25.67 1.82 0.66
CA LEU A 209 -27.12 1.62 0.48
C LEU A 209 -27.47 0.12 0.52
N GLY A 210 -26.68 -0.71 -0.17
CA GLY A 210 -26.82 -2.16 -0.13
C GLY A 210 -26.71 -2.69 1.28
N MET A 211 -25.74 -2.18 2.06
CA MET A 211 -25.65 -2.45 3.48
C MET A 211 -26.95 -2.05 4.18
N SER A 212 -27.42 -0.80 4.06
CA SER A 212 -28.61 -0.33 4.78
C SER A 212 -29.88 -1.20 4.61
N GLN A 213 -30.00 -1.94 3.50
CA GLN A 213 -31.12 -2.82 3.17
C GLN A 213 -30.83 -4.32 3.32
N TRP A 214 -29.57 -4.72 3.53
CA TRP A 214 -29.20 -6.12 3.65
C TRP A 214 -29.86 -6.75 4.87
N ARG A 215 -30.45 -7.92 4.66
CA ARG A 215 -30.96 -8.78 5.73
C ARG A 215 -30.10 -10.04 5.70
N PRO A 216 -29.31 -10.32 6.75
CA PRO A 216 -28.61 -11.59 6.85
C PRO A 216 -29.64 -12.69 6.67
N SER A 217 -29.35 -13.65 5.79
CA SER A 217 -30.21 -14.83 5.67
C SER A 217 -30.19 -15.50 7.05
N GLU A 218 -31.35 -15.67 7.68
CA GLU A 218 -31.46 -16.44 8.93
C GLU A 218 -30.74 -17.78 8.73
N ARG A 219 -29.59 -17.94 9.38
CA ARG A 219 -28.90 -19.24 9.51
C ARG A 219 -29.32 -19.89 10.80
#